data_AF-A0A367W2I8-F1
#
_entry.id   AF-A0A367W2I8-F1
#
_cell.length_a   1.000
_cell.length_b   1.000
_cell.length_c   1.000
_cell.angle_alpha   90.00
_cell.angle_beta   90.00
_cell.angle_gamma   90.00
#
_symmetry.space_group_name_H-M   'P 1'
#
loop_
_entity.id
_entity.type
_entity.pdbx_description
1 polymer ?
#
loop_
_entity_poly.entity_id
_entity_poly.type
_entity_poly.pdbx_seq_one_letter_code
_entity_poly.pdbx_strand_id
1 'polypeptide(L)' 'MSPVLAIYGKEHILGYIRGTLEDDEEKHEIESLVKSDPRAARIVCDLQMTDISDHWALDAPARHRLERLQAIADRAGILA' A
#
# COMPACT_ATOMS: atom_id res chain seq x y z
N MET A 1 -22.91 2.65 0.29
CA MET A 1 -21.70 2.96 1.07
C MET A 1 -21.02 1.65 1.39
N SER A 2 -19.90 1.34 0.73
CA SER A 2 -19.19 0.08 0.96
C SER A 2 -18.36 0.20 2.25
N PRO A 3 -18.46 -0.75 3.21
CA PRO A 3 -17.81 -0.70 4.52
C PRO A 3 -16.31 -1.06 4.47
N VAL A 4 -15.67 -0.84 3.32
CA VAL A 4 -14.30 -1.27 2.99
C VAL A 4 -13.26 -0.60 3.90
N LEU A 5 -13.55 0.61 4.38
CA LEU A 5 -12.67 1.42 5.23
C LEU A 5 -12.40 0.83 6.64
N ALA A 6 -13.16 -0.16 7.10
CA ALA A 6 -12.98 -0.75 8.43
C ALA A 6 -12.08 -2.01 8.44
N ILE A 7 -11.74 -2.57 7.28
CA ILE A 7 -11.10 -3.90 7.18
C ILE A 7 -9.67 -3.81 6.63
N TYR A 8 -9.36 -2.82 5.78
CA TYR A 8 -8.02 -2.71 5.18
C TYR A 8 -7.02 -1.96 6.07
N GLY A 9 -6.45 -2.66 7.04
CA GLY A 9 -5.33 -2.18 7.87
C GLY A 9 -3.95 -2.23 7.18
N LYS A 10 -2.90 -1.83 7.92
CA LYS A 10 -1.48 -1.86 7.50
C LYS A 10 -1.06 -3.20 6.87
N GLU A 11 -1.61 -4.31 7.35
CA GLU A 11 -1.27 -5.66 6.88
C GLU A 11 -1.65 -5.91 5.42
N HIS A 12 -2.76 -5.35 4.94
CA HIS A 12 -3.16 -5.53 3.55
C HIS A 12 -2.30 -4.70 2.59
N ILE A 13 -1.89 -3.51 3.02
CA ILE A 13 -0.90 -2.69 2.31
C ILE A 13 0.43 -3.46 2.22
N LEU A 14 0.86 -4.09 3.33
CA LEU A 14 2.03 -4.96 3.33
C LEU A 14 1.85 -6.18 2.43
N GLY A 15 0.65 -6.78 2.38
CA GLY A 15 0.34 -7.88 1.46
C GLY A 15 0.49 -7.49 -0.01
N TYR A 16 0.00 -6.29 -0.38
CA TYR A 16 0.21 -5.72 -1.72
C TYR A 16 1.71 -5.60 -2.02
N ILE A 17 2.47 -4.99 -1.11
CA ILE A 17 3.90 -4.74 -1.27
C ILE A 17 4.67 -6.07 -1.40
N ARG A 18 4.40 -7.02 -0.51
CA ARG A 18 5.00 -8.37 -0.53
C ARG A 18 4.58 -9.17 -1.77
N GLY A 19 3.49 -8.78 -2.42
CA GLY A 19 2.93 -9.48 -3.58
C GLY A 19 2.26 -10.78 -3.19
N THR A 20 1.73 -10.86 -1.97
CA THR A 20 0.97 -12.01 -1.47
C THR A 20 -0.52 -11.90 -1.81
N LEU A 21 -0.96 -10.79 -2.41
CA LEU A 21 -2.32 -10.64 -2.94
C LEU A 21 -2.41 -11.39 -4.27
N GLU A 22 -3.26 -12.41 -4.30
CA GLU A 22 -3.48 -13.26 -5.48
C GLU A 22 -4.46 -12.62 -6.46
N ASP A 23 -5.37 -11.77 -5.98
CA ASP A 23 -6.42 -11.14 -6.80
C ASP A 23 -6.03 -9.74 -7.30
N ASP A 24 -6.38 -9.45 -8.55
CA ASP A 24 -6.25 -8.12 -9.13
C ASP A 24 -7.32 -7.15 -8.61
N GLU A 25 -8.48 -7.65 -8.17
CA GLU A 25 -9.51 -6.84 -7.50
C GLU A 25 -9.00 -6.30 -6.17
N GLU A 26 -8.39 -7.15 -5.32
CA GLU A 26 -7.78 -6.73 -4.06
C GLU A 26 -6.68 -5.69 -4.27
N LYS A 27 -5.84 -5.85 -5.30
CA LYS A 27 -4.81 -4.87 -5.65
C LYS A 27 -5.42 -3.51 -6.00
N HIS A 28 -6.52 -3.51 -6.76
CA HIS A 28 -7.21 -2.29 -7.13
C HIS A 28 -7.85 -1.59 -5.93
N GLU A 29 -8.42 -2.36 -5.00
CA GLU A 29 -8.98 -1.83 -3.76
C GLU A 29 -7.91 -1.13 -2.91
N ILE A 30 -6.72 -1.71 -2.78
CA ILE A 30 -5.60 -1.08 -2.06
C ILE A 30 -5.14 0.22 -2.75
N GLU A 31 -5.01 0.22 -4.07
CA GLU A 31 -4.65 1.45 -4.81
C GLU A 31 -5.71 2.55 -4.64
N SER A 32 -6.99 2.17 -4.69
CA SER A 32 -8.12 3.08 -4.47
C SER A 32 -8.15 3.63 -3.05
N LEU A 33 -7.85 2.80 -2.05
CA LEU A 33 -7.76 3.19 -0.64
C LEU A 33 -6.65 4.22 -0.44
N VAL A 34 -5.44 3.94 -0.93
CA VAL A 34 -4.29 4.87 -0.83
C VAL A 34 -4.58 6.19 -1.54
N LYS A 35 -5.33 6.15 -2.64
CA LYS A 35 -5.76 7.34 -3.38
C LYS A 35 -6.84 8.16 -2.68
N SER A 36 -7.64 7.58 -1.80
CA SER A 36 -8.84 8.25 -1.24
C SER A 36 -8.77 8.49 0.26
N ASP A 37 -7.96 7.74 1.00
CA ASP A 37 -7.80 7.84 2.45
C ASP A 37 -6.43 8.44 2.83
N PRO A 38 -6.41 9.64 3.45
CA PRO A 38 -5.19 10.26 3.98
C PRO A 38 -4.40 9.39 4.95
N ARG A 39 -5.07 8.57 5.75
CA ARG A 39 -4.43 7.69 6.73
C ARG A 39 -3.69 6.56 6.02
N ALA A 40 -4.30 5.97 5.00
CA ALA A 40 -3.66 4.93 4.18
C ALA A 40 -2.46 5.52 3.41
N ALA A 41 -2.63 6.69 2.81
CA ALA A 41 -1.54 7.43 2.16
C ALA A 41 -0.37 7.71 3.12
N ARG A 42 -0.67 8.17 4.33
CA ARG A 42 0.33 8.42 5.38
C ARG A 42 1.09 7.15 5.75
N ILE A 43 0.39 6.03 5.97
CA ILE A 43 1.01 4.74 6.27
C ILE A 43 1.98 4.33 5.16
N VAL A 44 1.58 4.45 3.88
CA VAL A 44 2.43 4.12 2.73
C VAL A 44 3.68 5.00 2.64
N CYS A 45 3.54 6.30 2.91
CA CYS A 45 4.67 7.23 2.90
C CYS A 45 5.61 7.01 4.08
N ASP A 46 5.08 6.63 5.25
CA ASP A 46 5.87 6.34 6.45
C ASP A 46 6.54 4.96 6.39
N LEU A 47 6.08 4.05 5.52
CA LEU A 47 6.69 2.73 5.32
C LEU A 47 8.08 2.84 4.68
N GLN A 48 9.08 2.33 5.40
CA GLN A 48 10.41 2.11 4.87
C GLN A 48 10.64 0.64 4.53
N MET A 49 11.65 0.37 3.70
CA MET A 49 12.04 -1.01 3.36
C MET A 49 12.35 -1.86 4.58
N THR A 50 12.90 -1.25 5.61
CA THR A 50 13.15 -1.86 6.92
C THR A 50 11.88 -2.30 7.64
N ASP A 51 10.73 -1.67 7.37
CA ASP A 51 9.43 -2.06 7.95
C ASP A 51 8.77 -3.23 7.18
N ILE A 52 9.25 -3.52 5.98
CA ILE A 52 8.68 -4.53 5.08
C ILE A 52 9.37 -5.87 5.26
N SER A 53 10.64 -5.88 5.67
CA SER A 53 11.53 -7.06 5.63
C SER A 53 12.14 -7.43 6.99
N ASP A 54 11.68 -8.55 7.55
CA ASP A 54 12.53 -9.44 8.37
C ASP A 54 13.20 -10.53 7.51
N HIS A 55 12.76 -10.69 6.25
CA HIS A 55 13.27 -11.70 5.33
C HIS A 55 13.72 -11.07 4.01
N TRP A 56 15.05 -10.94 3.91
CA TRP A 56 16.01 -10.71 2.81
C TRP A 56 15.67 -11.17 1.36
N ALA A 57 14.42 -11.45 0.98
CA ALA A 57 14.06 -12.06 -0.30
C ALA A 57 13.13 -11.21 -1.20
N LEU A 58 12.87 -9.93 -0.91
CA LEU A 58 11.83 -9.14 -1.58
C LEU A 58 12.33 -7.86 -2.30
N ASP A 59 13.63 -7.73 -2.58
CA ASP A 59 14.24 -6.41 -2.72
C ASP A 59 13.91 -5.59 -3.98
N ALA A 60 13.52 -6.20 -5.11
CA ALA A 60 13.19 -5.44 -6.33
C ALA A 60 11.67 -5.34 -6.62
N PRO A 61 10.90 -6.43 -6.60
CA PRO A 61 9.46 -6.36 -6.90
C PRO A 61 8.67 -5.66 -5.81
N ALA A 62 8.98 -5.91 -4.53
CA ALA A 62 8.29 -5.24 -3.42
C ALA A 62 8.62 -3.75 -3.40
N ARG A 63 9.85 -3.38 -3.75
CA ARG A 63 10.25 -1.99 -3.93
C ARG A 63 9.41 -1.28 -4.96
N HIS A 64 9.32 -1.87 -6.15
CA HIS A 64 8.54 -1.30 -7.24
C HIS A 64 7.06 -1.12 -6.84
N ARG A 65 6.51 -2.06 -6.06
CA ARG A 65 5.12 -1.97 -5.55
C ARG A 65 4.96 -0.87 -4.50
N LEU A 66 5.91 -0.74 -3.57
CA LEU A 66 5.91 0.36 -2.59
C LEU A 66 6.01 1.72 -3.29
N GLU A 67 6.98 1.88 -4.21
CA GLU A 67 7.19 3.11 -4.98
C GLU A 67 5.92 3.48 -5.77
N ARG A 68 5.20 2.49 -6.32
CA ARG A 68 3.90 2.70 -6.97
C ARG A 68 2.84 3.26 -6.01
N LEU A 69 2.69 2.68 -4.81
CA LEU A 69 1.72 3.19 -3.83
C LEU A 69 2.10 4.59 -3.34
N GLN A 70 3.39 4.87 -3.14
CA GLN A 70 3.88 6.20 -2.76
C GLN A 70 3.58 7.23 -3.86
N ALA A 71 3.78 6.88 -5.13
CA ALA A 71 3.42 7.74 -6.25
C ALA A 71 1.91 8.01 -6.35
N ILE A 72 1.07 7.04 -5.97
CA ILE A 72 -0.39 7.24 -5.90
C ILE A 72 -0.74 8.20 -4.77
N ALA A 73 -0.16 8.02 -3.59
CA ALA A 73 -0.36 8.91 -2.44
C ALA A 73 0.05 10.35 -2.74
N ASP A 74 1.21 10.53 -3.39
CA ASP A 74 1.73 11.84 -3.82
C ASP A 74 0.79 12.51 -4.84
N ARG A 75 0.39 11.77 -5.89
CA ARG A 75 -0.54 12.28 -6.91
C ARG A 75 -1.93 12.61 -6.38
N ALA A 76 -2.38 11.94 -5.33
CA ALA A 76 -3.66 12.24 -4.73
C ALA A 76 -3.68 13.62 -4.03
N GLY A 77 -2.51 14.21 -3.75
CA GLY A 77 -2.39 15.52 -3.10
C GLY A 77 -2.92 15.52 -1.67
N ILE A 78 -3.07 14.34 -1.07
CA ILE A 78 -3.72 14.19 0.24
C ILE A 78 -2.78 14.55 1.40
N LEU A 79 -1.47 14.56 1.15
CA LEU A 79 -0.44 14.90 2.14
C LEU A 79 0.03 16.37 2.04
N ALA A 80 -0.65 17.20 1.23
CA ALA A 80 -0.36 18.63 1.04
C ALA A 80 -0.99 19.51 2.14
#